data_AF-A0A3S0UVM4-F1
#
_entry.id   AF-A0A3S0UVM4-F1
#
_cell.length_a   1.000
_cell.length_b   1.000
_cell.length_c   1.000
_cell.angle_alpha   90.00
_cell.angle_beta   90.00
_cell.angle_gamma   90.00
#
_symmetry.space_group_name_H-M   'P 1'
#
loop_
_entity.id
_entity.type
_entity.pdbx_description
1 polymer ?
#
loop_
_entity_poly.entity_id
_entity_poly.type
_entity_poly.pdbx_seq_one_letter_code
_entity_poly.pdbx_strand_id
1 'polypeptide(L)'
;MISLKENIEEKLWDFVKKNYNSENYSNAILDSIQFVGDLIREKSGLDGDGNTLIGIAFGGDNPKIKLNNLQTETEKNIQKGIEQIFRGIYSAYRNPRSHSKLDDNESDANEIIIFVNHLLKILDKSKGKFSTEIFLQRVFDKDFVESKKYSDILVESIPKNKYYEVAIELYKQKSFGKIQNIRFVWKSIFQKLNESEKRELFKLVSEELRFEDLPEIVIKNFALFDNTWEKIDEDARLRAENKIINLITLAEKNIYGQVTKEGIFATWLTSIITKSELKDSIALKVEESLLSRNENKQRFILEYFGRYLKTLDEFLIISSFDEIFIDEIKNGNKLIYDFINKRYSNEDRDKFKECLSSFKEIKLKNSEEDDLPF
;
A
#
# COMPACT_ATOMS: atom_id res chain seq x y z
N MET A 1 -38.81 17.05 28.64
CA MET A 1 -37.37 17.34 28.63
C MET A 1 -36.83 16.70 27.35
N ILE A 2 -36.23 17.48 26.45
CA ILE A 2 -35.69 16.97 25.19
C ILE A 2 -34.44 16.16 25.53
N SER A 3 -34.38 14.89 25.14
CA SER A 3 -33.18 14.06 25.33
C SER A 3 -32.09 14.54 24.36
N LEU A 4 -31.00 15.13 24.87
CA LEU A 4 -29.91 15.65 24.03
C LEU A 4 -29.36 14.56 23.09
N LYS A 5 -29.15 13.35 23.63
CA LYS A 5 -28.66 12.17 22.90
C LYS A 5 -29.48 11.85 21.66
N GLU A 6 -30.80 12.03 21.71
CA GLU A 6 -31.70 11.70 20.59
C GLU A 6 -31.76 12.80 19.52
N ASN A 7 -31.21 13.98 19.80
CA ASN A 7 -31.33 15.16 18.94
C ASN A 7 -30.02 15.60 18.29
N ILE A 8 -28.91 14.91 18.60
CA ILE A 8 -27.59 15.17 18.03
C ILE A 8 -27.01 13.94 17.37
N GLU A 9 -26.00 14.14 16.52
CA GLU A 9 -25.29 13.04 15.87
C GLU A 9 -24.55 12.18 16.90
N GLU A 10 -24.54 10.86 16.68
CA GLU A 10 -23.95 9.88 17.60
C GLU A 10 -22.48 10.19 17.91
N LYS A 11 -21.70 10.59 16.90
CA LYS A 11 -20.29 10.99 17.06
C LYS A 11 -20.12 12.18 17.99
N LEU A 12 -21.00 13.18 17.90
CA LEU A 12 -20.95 14.34 18.79
C LEU A 12 -21.34 13.93 20.22
N TRP A 13 -22.39 13.11 20.36
CA TRP A 13 -22.78 12.58 21.66
C TRP A 13 -21.63 11.81 22.32
N ASP A 14 -20.95 10.93 21.57
CA ASP A 14 -19.82 10.17 22.08
C ASP A 14 -18.68 11.03 22.59
N PHE A 15 -18.49 12.20 21.98
CA PHE A 15 -17.49 13.16 22.38
C PHE A 15 -17.86 13.91 23.67
N VAL A 16 -19.13 14.30 23.84
CA VAL A 16 -19.57 15.15 24.98
C VAL A 16 -20.12 14.35 26.17
N LYS A 17 -20.55 13.09 25.98
CA LYS A 17 -21.33 12.30 26.97
C LYS A 17 -20.64 12.18 28.32
N LYS A 18 -19.31 12.13 28.36
CA LYS A 18 -18.56 11.99 29.61
C LYS A 18 -18.79 13.18 30.53
N ASN A 19 -18.59 14.41 30.03
CA ASN A 19 -18.77 15.62 30.80
C ASN A 19 -20.25 15.92 31.01
N TYR A 20 -21.10 15.67 30.00
CA TYR A 20 -22.54 15.88 30.12
C TYR A 20 -23.17 15.02 31.22
N ASN A 21 -22.87 13.70 31.25
CA ASN A 21 -23.43 12.78 32.25
C ASN A 21 -22.86 13.01 33.66
N SER A 22 -21.73 13.70 33.77
CA SER A 22 -21.14 14.10 35.06
C SER A 22 -21.64 15.47 35.54
N GLU A 23 -22.69 16.01 34.89
CA GLU A 23 -23.24 17.35 35.14
C GLU A 23 -22.20 18.48 34.98
N ASN A 24 -21.13 18.21 34.22
CA ASN A 24 -20.08 19.18 33.91
C ASN A 24 -20.38 19.85 32.57
N TYR A 25 -21.47 20.63 32.55
CA TYR A 25 -22.05 21.22 31.35
C TYR A 25 -21.11 22.19 30.63
N SER A 26 -20.35 23.00 31.38
CA SER A 26 -19.35 23.90 30.82
C SER A 26 -18.27 23.15 30.01
N ASN A 27 -17.81 21.99 30.51
CA ASN A 27 -16.87 21.16 29.77
C ASN A 27 -17.54 20.39 28.63
N ALA A 28 -18.80 19.98 28.75
CA ALA A 28 -19.53 19.37 27.65
C ALA A 28 -19.68 20.34 26.45
N ILE A 29 -19.90 21.63 26.72
CA ILE A 29 -19.90 22.67 25.69
C ILE A 29 -18.51 22.82 25.07
N LEU A 30 -17.44 22.86 25.88
CA LEU A 30 -16.06 22.91 25.39
C LEU A 30 -15.73 21.72 24.49
N ASP A 31 -16.10 20.51 24.90
CA ASP A 31 -15.92 19.29 24.11
C ASP A 31 -16.63 19.41 22.76
N SER A 32 -17.86 19.91 22.72
CA SER A 32 -18.60 20.08 21.46
C SER A 32 -17.89 21.02 20.46
N ILE A 33 -17.30 22.12 20.94
CA ILE A 33 -16.59 23.09 20.10
C ILE A 33 -15.20 22.57 19.71
N GLN A 34 -14.56 21.82 20.61
CA GLN A 34 -13.32 21.12 20.30
C GLN A 34 -13.53 20.12 19.16
N PHE A 35 -14.64 19.39 19.17
CA PHE A 35 -15.02 18.47 18.09
C PHE A 35 -15.20 19.19 16.74
N VAL A 36 -15.80 20.39 16.73
CA VAL A 36 -15.86 21.23 15.52
C VAL A 36 -14.45 21.55 15.01
N GLY A 37 -13.54 21.94 15.89
CA GLY A 37 -12.15 22.22 15.54
C GLY A 37 -11.43 21.00 14.94
N ASP A 38 -11.64 19.81 15.52
CA ASP A 38 -11.11 18.56 15.01
C ASP A 38 -11.59 18.27 13.58
N LEU A 39 -12.90 18.41 13.32
CA LEU A 39 -13.48 18.18 12.00
C LEU A 39 -13.02 19.21 10.95
N ILE A 40 -12.83 20.46 11.35
CA ILE A 40 -12.29 21.50 10.47
C ILE A 40 -10.84 21.18 10.09
N ARG A 41 -10.00 20.80 11.05
CA ARG A 41 -8.63 20.35 10.77
C ARG A 41 -8.65 19.15 9.83
N GLU A 42 -9.54 18.20 10.08
CA GLU A 42 -9.70 17.01 9.25
C GLU A 42 -10.04 17.35 7.78
N LYS A 43 -11.03 18.21 7.55
CA LYS A 43 -11.49 18.58 6.20
C LYS A 43 -10.56 19.54 5.47
N SER A 44 -9.85 20.41 6.20
CA SER A 44 -8.98 21.43 5.62
C SER A 44 -7.52 20.99 5.46
N GLY A 45 -7.07 20.00 6.23
CA GLY A 45 -5.67 19.61 6.35
C GLY A 45 -4.78 20.67 7.00
N LEU A 46 -5.38 21.60 7.75
CA LEU A 46 -4.68 22.69 8.44
C LEU A 46 -4.31 22.27 9.86
N ASP A 47 -3.19 22.82 10.33
CA ASP A 47 -2.83 22.84 11.74
C ASP A 47 -3.30 24.17 12.38
N GLY A 48 -3.47 24.19 13.70
CA GLY A 48 -3.85 25.38 14.46
C GLY A 48 -5.21 25.26 15.15
N ASP A 49 -5.68 26.38 15.68
CA ASP A 49 -6.90 26.44 16.51
C ASP A 49 -7.56 27.84 16.44
N GLY A 50 -8.81 27.91 16.89
CA GLY A 50 -9.54 29.14 17.09
C GLY A 50 -9.80 29.92 15.80
N ASN A 51 -9.95 31.25 15.96
CA ASN A 51 -10.29 32.15 14.87
C ASN A 51 -9.31 32.09 13.68
N THR A 52 -8.04 31.77 13.93
CA THR A 52 -7.03 31.62 12.87
C THR A 52 -7.34 30.40 11.99
N LEU A 53 -7.62 29.24 12.61
CA LEU A 53 -8.01 28.03 11.90
C LEU A 53 -9.26 28.26 11.04
N ILE A 54 -10.31 28.86 11.63
CA ILE A 54 -11.56 29.15 10.92
C ILE A 54 -11.31 30.06 9.70
N GLY A 55 -10.51 31.10 9.88
CA GLY A 55 -10.20 32.06 8.82
C GLY A 55 -9.50 31.45 7.62
N ILE A 56 -8.52 30.59 7.85
CA ILE A 56 -7.80 29.92 6.77
C ILE A 56 -8.67 28.81 6.14
N ALA A 57 -9.52 28.16 6.93
CA ALA A 57 -10.37 27.08 6.45
C ALA A 57 -11.50 27.57 5.53
N PHE A 58 -12.24 28.62 5.93
CA PHE A 58 -13.46 29.07 5.25
C PHE A 58 -13.36 30.44 4.58
N GLY A 59 -12.33 31.24 4.90
CA GLY A 59 -12.16 32.58 4.39
C GLY A 59 -11.36 32.67 3.08
N GLY A 60 -11.33 33.89 2.52
CA GLY A 60 -10.63 34.22 1.27
C GLY A 60 -11.36 33.77 0.00
N ASP A 61 -10.76 34.06 -1.15
CA ASP A 61 -11.35 33.77 -2.48
C ASP A 61 -11.33 32.27 -2.83
N ASN A 62 -10.44 31.50 -2.20
CA ASN A 62 -10.27 30.07 -2.45
C ASN A 62 -10.15 29.27 -1.14
N PRO A 63 -11.24 29.18 -0.35
CA PRO A 63 -11.22 28.54 0.96
C PRO A 63 -10.85 27.05 0.85
N LYS A 64 -10.26 26.51 1.92
CA LYS A 64 -9.90 25.08 1.99
C LYS A 64 -11.12 24.19 2.14
N ILE A 65 -12.16 24.70 2.79
CA ILE A 65 -13.46 24.05 2.95
C ILE A 65 -14.51 24.88 2.21
N LYS A 66 -15.15 24.26 1.21
CA LYS A 66 -16.24 24.88 0.46
C LYS A 66 -17.57 24.32 0.95
N LEU A 67 -18.41 25.19 1.51
CA LEU A 67 -19.76 24.83 1.98
C LEU A 67 -20.75 24.61 0.81
N ASN A 68 -20.46 25.22 -0.34
CA ASN A 68 -21.25 25.15 -1.57
C ASN A 68 -20.32 25.41 -2.79
N ASN A 69 -20.88 25.65 -3.99
CA ASN A 69 -20.06 25.79 -5.20
C ASN A 69 -19.40 27.16 -5.38
N LEU A 70 -19.73 28.15 -4.52
CA LEU A 70 -19.21 29.53 -4.56
C LEU A 70 -19.38 30.23 -5.92
N GLN A 71 -20.39 29.85 -6.70
CA GLN A 71 -20.63 30.40 -8.04
C GLN A 71 -21.46 31.68 -7.96
N THR A 72 -22.48 31.68 -7.10
CA THR A 72 -23.41 32.81 -6.95
C THR A 72 -23.04 33.70 -5.76
N GLU A 73 -23.51 34.95 -5.79
CA GLU A 73 -23.35 35.89 -4.66
C GLU A 73 -24.01 35.35 -3.39
N THR A 74 -25.17 34.70 -3.50
CA THR A 74 -25.84 34.01 -2.40
C THR A 74 -24.95 32.93 -1.78
N GLU A 75 -24.33 32.10 -2.61
CA GLU A 75 -23.41 31.05 -2.16
C GLU A 75 -22.18 31.61 -1.43
N LYS A 76 -21.59 32.70 -1.94
CA LYS A 76 -20.48 33.40 -1.30
C LYS A 76 -20.89 34.02 0.04
N ASN A 77 -22.08 34.60 0.12
CA ASN A 77 -22.61 35.16 1.35
C ASN A 77 -22.89 34.07 2.40
N ILE A 78 -23.40 32.90 2.00
CA ILE A 78 -23.55 31.74 2.90
C ILE A 78 -22.18 31.31 3.45
N GLN A 79 -21.16 31.18 2.58
CA GLN A 79 -19.80 30.83 3.00
C GLN A 79 -19.27 31.80 4.06
N LYS A 80 -19.38 33.12 3.79
CA LYS A 80 -18.92 34.17 4.69
C LYS A 80 -19.71 34.19 6.00
N GLY A 81 -21.03 34.01 5.95
CA GLY A 81 -21.88 34.00 7.15
C GLY A 81 -21.55 32.84 8.08
N ILE A 82 -21.37 31.63 7.53
CA ILE A 82 -21.01 30.46 8.33
C ILE A 82 -19.58 30.58 8.89
N GLU A 83 -18.64 31.14 8.12
CA GLU A 83 -17.29 31.47 8.62
C GLU A 83 -17.33 32.38 9.85
N GLN A 84 -18.16 33.42 9.81
CA GLN A 84 -18.37 34.33 10.95
C GLN A 84 -19.03 33.65 12.14
N ILE A 85 -20.03 32.79 11.91
CA ILE A 85 -20.68 32.01 12.98
C ILE A 85 -19.67 31.10 13.66
N PHE A 86 -18.80 30.40 12.91
CA PHE A 86 -17.76 29.55 13.50
C PHE A 86 -16.75 30.34 14.34
N ARG A 87 -16.35 31.54 13.90
CA ARG A 87 -15.55 32.44 14.76
C ARG A 87 -16.32 32.89 16.00
N GLY A 88 -17.60 33.15 15.82
CA GLY A 88 -18.54 33.52 16.88
C GLY A 88 -18.58 32.49 17.99
N ILE A 89 -18.75 31.20 17.66
CA ILE A 89 -18.82 30.16 18.69
C ILE A 89 -17.50 30.02 19.47
N TYR A 90 -16.35 30.19 18.79
CA TYR A 90 -15.06 30.16 19.46
C TYR A 90 -14.90 31.36 20.39
N SER A 91 -15.25 32.55 19.92
CA SER A 91 -15.07 33.80 20.65
C SER A 91 -16.05 33.96 21.81
N ALA A 92 -17.31 33.55 21.62
CA ALA A 92 -18.39 33.73 22.58
C ALA A 92 -18.55 32.55 23.56
N TYR A 93 -18.27 31.32 23.11
CA TYR A 93 -18.48 30.14 23.96
C TYR A 93 -17.18 29.48 24.42
N ARG A 94 -16.26 29.16 23.50
CA ARG A 94 -15.03 28.43 23.85
C ARG A 94 -14.06 29.28 24.65
N ASN A 95 -13.74 30.49 24.19
CA ASN A 95 -12.69 31.31 24.80
C ASN A 95 -13.04 31.71 26.25
N PRO A 96 -14.26 32.14 26.58
CA PRO A 96 -14.62 32.44 27.98
C PRO A 96 -14.45 31.22 28.88
N ARG A 97 -14.98 30.05 28.47
CA ARG A 97 -14.87 28.79 29.25
C ARG A 97 -13.43 28.28 29.40
N SER A 98 -12.53 28.67 28.50
CA SER A 98 -11.11 28.31 28.55
C SER A 98 -10.28 29.24 29.45
N HIS A 99 -10.78 30.45 29.73
CA HIS A 99 -10.07 31.48 30.50
C HIS A 99 -10.70 31.79 31.87
N SER A 100 -11.98 31.45 32.07
CA SER A 100 -12.69 31.63 33.33
C SER A 100 -13.62 30.44 33.61
N LYS A 101 -13.93 30.19 34.89
CA LYS A 101 -14.94 29.21 35.29
C LYS A 101 -16.32 29.82 35.06
N LEU A 102 -17.09 29.23 34.13
CA LEU A 102 -18.52 29.50 33.97
C LEU A 102 -19.32 28.35 34.60
N ASP A 103 -20.47 28.70 35.15
CA ASP A 103 -21.41 27.76 35.77
C ASP A 103 -22.62 27.61 34.83
N ASP A 104 -22.41 26.87 33.74
CA ASP A 104 -23.47 26.56 32.78
C ASP A 104 -24.40 25.48 33.35
N ASN A 105 -25.70 25.63 33.16
CA ASN A 105 -26.67 24.60 33.53
C ASN A 105 -26.98 23.65 32.35
N GLU A 106 -27.80 22.64 32.62
CA GLU A 106 -28.20 21.65 31.60
C GLU A 106 -28.87 22.29 30.37
N SER A 107 -29.71 23.32 30.58
CA SER A 107 -30.40 24.02 29.50
C SER A 107 -29.40 24.74 28.60
N ASP A 108 -28.42 25.43 29.18
CA ASP A 108 -27.37 26.14 28.44
C ASP A 108 -26.58 25.16 27.56
N ALA A 109 -26.17 24.01 28.14
CA ALA A 109 -25.47 22.97 27.38
C ALA A 109 -26.32 22.40 26.25
N ASN A 110 -27.60 22.11 26.50
CA ASN A 110 -28.50 21.57 25.48
C ASN A 110 -28.63 22.52 24.29
N GLU A 111 -28.90 23.80 24.55
CA GLU A 111 -29.09 24.79 23.49
C GLU A 111 -27.83 24.97 22.65
N ILE A 112 -26.67 25.12 23.31
CA ILE A 112 -25.39 25.34 22.62
C ILE A 112 -24.96 24.09 21.85
N ILE A 113 -25.06 22.90 22.45
CA ILE A 113 -24.64 21.65 21.78
C ILE A 113 -25.56 21.33 20.59
N ILE A 114 -26.87 21.59 20.69
CA ILE A 114 -27.79 21.45 19.56
C ILE A 114 -27.44 22.44 18.44
N PHE A 115 -27.07 23.68 18.77
CA PHE A 115 -26.62 24.64 17.78
C PHE A 115 -25.30 24.21 17.12
N VAL A 116 -24.34 23.72 17.90
CA VAL A 116 -23.08 23.15 17.40
C VAL A 116 -23.35 21.96 16.46
N ASN A 117 -24.27 21.07 16.83
CA ASN A 117 -24.72 19.96 16.00
C ASN A 117 -25.32 20.43 14.67
N HIS A 118 -26.08 21.52 14.65
CA HIS A 118 -26.57 22.11 13.41
C HIS A 118 -25.42 22.58 12.51
N LEU A 119 -24.41 23.24 13.07
CA LEU A 119 -23.23 23.68 12.31
C LEU A 119 -22.37 22.50 11.82
N LEU A 120 -22.27 21.42 12.59
CA LEU A 120 -21.60 20.19 12.18
C LEU A 120 -22.27 19.57 10.95
N LYS A 121 -23.61 19.52 10.91
CA LYS A 121 -24.34 19.04 9.72
C LYS A 121 -24.05 19.86 8.46
N ILE A 122 -23.83 21.17 8.61
CA ILE A 122 -23.42 22.04 7.49
C ILE A 122 -21.98 21.71 7.08
N LEU A 123 -21.09 21.56 8.05
CA LEU A 123 -19.69 21.21 7.82
C LEU A 123 -19.55 19.82 7.18
N ASP A 124 -20.34 18.84 7.57
CA ASP A 124 -20.27 17.48 7.03
C ASP A 124 -20.64 17.44 5.55
N LYS A 125 -21.65 18.20 5.15
CA LYS A 125 -22.06 18.36 3.74
C LYS A 125 -21.05 19.16 2.90
N SER A 126 -20.10 19.85 3.54
CA SER A 126 -19.08 20.61 2.83
C SER A 126 -18.06 19.69 2.16
N LYS A 127 -17.62 20.09 0.95
CA LYS A 127 -16.56 19.39 0.22
C LYS A 127 -15.21 19.89 0.70
N GLY A 128 -14.45 19.01 1.38
CA GLY A 128 -13.02 19.22 1.57
C GLY A 128 -12.30 19.20 0.21
N LYS A 129 -11.13 19.85 0.11
CA LYS A 129 -10.31 19.83 -1.12
C LYS A 129 -9.83 18.42 -1.51
N PHE A 130 -9.84 17.48 -0.57
CA PHE A 130 -9.39 16.11 -0.75
C PHE A 130 -10.52 15.12 -0.48
N SER A 131 -10.59 14.07 -1.31
CA SER A 131 -11.42 12.88 -1.10
C SER A 131 -10.56 11.65 -1.36
N THR A 132 -10.55 10.71 -0.41
CA THR A 132 -9.85 9.43 -0.54
C THR A 132 -10.36 8.67 -1.77
N GLU A 133 -11.66 8.70 -2.04
CA GLU A 133 -12.26 8.06 -3.21
C GLU A 133 -11.73 8.64 -4.53
N ILE A 134 -11.74 9.97 -4.67
CA ILE A 134 -11.23 10.65 -5.87
C ILE A 134 -9.72 10.41 -6.03
N PHE A 135 -8.98 10.40 -4.92
CA PHE A 135 -7.56 10.07 -4.93
C PHE A 135 -7.33 8.66 -5.47
N LEU A 136 -8.04 7.65 -4.94
CA LEU A 136 -7.89 6.26 -5.37
C LEU A 136 -8.31 6.05 -6.83
N GLN A 137 -9.36 6.74 -7.30
CA GLN A 137 -9.72 6.74 -8.72
C GLN A 137 -8.54 7.19 -9.60
N ARG A 138 -7.79 8.20 -9.17
CA ARG A 138 -6.58 8.64 -9.90
C ARG A 138 -5.44 7.63 -9.83
N VAL A 139 -5.33 6.83 -8.76
CA VAL A 139 -4.30 5.78 -8.64
C VAL A 139 -4.64 4.58 -9.54
N PHE A 140 -5.91 4.22 -9.62
CA PHE A 140 -6.41 3.09 -10.41
C PHE A 140 -6.74 3.47 -11.85
N ASP A 141 -6.49 4.71 -12.25
CA ASP A 141 -6.67 5.20 -13.60
C ASP A 141 -5.78 4.42 -14.60
N LYS A 142 -6.34 4.08 -15.75
CA LYS A 142 -5.65 3.33 -16.81
C LYS A 142 -4.49 4.13 -17.43
N ASP A 143 -4.59 5.45 -17.40
CA ASP A 143 -3.62 6.40 -17.96
C ASP A 143 -2.72 6.99 -16.85
N PHE A 144 -2.64 6.30 -15.70
CA PHE A 144 -1.72 6.66 -14.61
C PHE A 144 -0.28 6.79 -15.10
N VAL A 145 0.37 7.90 -14.75
CA VAL A 145 1.76 8.15 -15.11
C VAL A 145 2.68 7.37 -14.17
N GLU A 146 3.19 6.23 -14.65
CA GLU A 146 4.12 5.32 -13.96
C GLU A 146 5.50 5.95 -13.66
N SER A 147 5.51 6.94 -12.78
CA SER A 147 6.72 7.64 -12.37
C SER A 147 6.69 8.01 -10.89
N LYS A 148 7.89 8.05 -10.30
CA LYS A 148 8.08 8.56 -8.94
C LYS A 148 7.59 10.00 -8.81
N LYS A 149 7.93 10.86 -9.77
CA LYS A 149 7.55 12.29 -9.76
C LYS A 149 6.04 12.51 -9.71
N TYR A 150 5.27 11.82 -10.56
CA TYR A 150 3.81 11.95 -10.56
C TYR A 150 3.21 11.46 -9.24
N SER A 151 3.73 10.36 -8.71
CA SER A 151 3.24 9.77 -7.46
C SER A 151 3.52 10.65 -6.25
N ASP A 152 4.70 11.27 -6.18
CA ASP A 152 5.06 12.24 -5.14
C ASP A 152 4.10 13.44 -5.15
N ILE A 153 3.80 14.00 -6.33
CA ILE A 153 2.82 15.09 -6.48
C ILE A 153 1.40 14.64 -6.07
N LEU A 154 1.02 13.42 -6.44
CA LEU A 154 -0.29 12.87 -6.10
C LEU A 154 -0.43 12.72 -4.57
N VAL A 155 0.59 12.17 -3.90
CA VAL A 155 0.63 12.00 -2.44
C VAL A 155 0.69 13.34 -1.71
N GLU A 156 1.37 14.36 -2.25
CA GLU A 156 1.38 15.72 -1.69
C GLU A 156 -0.02 16.38 -1.63
N SER A 157 -0.98 15.89 -2.42
CA SER A 157 -2.37 16.36 -2.36
C SER A 157 -3.16 15.82 -1.15
N ILE A 158 -2.64 14.79 -0.47
CA ILE A 158 -3.27 14.19 0.71
C ILE A 158 -2.98 15.07 1.94
N PRO A 159 -4.01 15.44 2.75
CA PRO A 159 -3.82 16.06 4.05
C PRO A 159 -2.91 15.22 4.96
N LYS A 160 -1.99 15.87 5.70
CA LYS A 160 -0.97 15.15 6.50
C LYS A 160 -1.56 14.14 7.49
N ASN A 161 -2.66 14.50 8.13
CA ASN A 161 -3.38 13.66 9.09
C ASN A 161 -4.16 12.51 8.44
N LYS A 162 -4.21 12.43 7.10
CA LYS A 162 -4.91 11.37 6.34
C LYS A 162 -3.96 10.39 5.65
N TYR A 163 -2.63 10.55 5.74
CA TYR A 163 -1.71 9.63 5.08
C TYR A 163 -1.94 8.17 5.49
N TYR A 164 -2.14 7.91 6.77
CA TYR A 164 -2.39 6.56 7.27
C TYR A 164 -3.73 5.99 6.77
N GLU A 165 -4.81 6.77 6.88
CA GLU A 165 -6.15 6.39 6.37
C GLU A 165 -6.09 6.03 4.88
N VAL A 166 -5.48 6.88 4.06
CA VAL A 166 -5.36 6.67 2.61
C VAL A 166 -4.44 5.49 2.29
N ALA A 167 -3.36 5.28 3.04
CA ALA A 167 -2.50 4.11 2.86
C ALA A 167 -3.26 2.81 3.16
N ILE A 168 -4.03 2.77 4.24
CA ILE A 168 -4.88 1.61 4.58
C ILE A 168 -5.90 1.34 3.47
N GLU A 169 -6.58 2.36 2.97
CA GLU A 169 -7.58 2.18 1.90
C GLU A 169 -6.95 1.77 0.56
N LEU A 170 -5.80 2.36 0.19
CA LEU A 170 -5.02 1.92 -0.96
C LEU A 170 -4.59 0.46 -0.84
N TYR A 171 -4.16 0.04 0.35
CA TYR A 171 -3.75 -1.33 0.63
C TYR A 171 -4.92 -2.32 0.52
N LYS A 172 -6.06 -2.02 1.14
CA LYS A 172 -7.25 -2.88 1.06
C LYS A 172 -7.76 -3.02 -0.38
N GLN A 173 -7.65 -1.95 -1.17
CA GLN A 173 -8.12 -1.91 -2.55
C GLN A 173 -7.03 -2.28 -3.57
N LYS A 174 -5.88 -2.82 -3.13
CA LYS A 174 -4.75 -3.18 -4.01
C LYS A 174 -5.12 -4.16 -5.14
N SER A 175 -6.24 -4.86 -5.00
CA SER A 175 -6.73 -5.81 -6.00
C SER A 175 -7.37 -5.16 -7.22
N PHE A 176 -7.84 -3.90 -7.13
CA PHE A 176 -8.57 -3.23 -8.22
C PHE A 176 -7.68 -2.57 -9.27
N GLY A 177 -6.43 -2.28 -8.94
CA GLY A 177 -5.52 -1.51 -9.81
C GLY A 177 -4.34 -2.32 -10.35
N LYS A 178 -3.66 -1.75 -11.35
CA LYS A 178 -2.37 -2.26 -11.81
C LYS A 178 -1.34 -2.13 -10.69
N ILE A 179 -0.71 -3.25 -10.32
CA ILE A 179 0.23 -3.30 -9.19
C ILE A 179 1.39 -2.30 -9.32
N GLN A 180 1.84 -2.01 -10.54
CA GLN A 180 2.91 -1.07 -10.79
C GLN A 180 2.52 0.37 -10.39
N ASN A 181 1.30 0.80 -10.71
CA ASN A 181 0.76 2.12 -10.33
C ASN A 181 0.72 2.24 -8.81
N ILE A 182 0.12 1.23 -8.17
CA ILE A 182 -0.02 1.14 -6.72
C ILE A 182 1.37 1.18 -6.07
N ARG A 183 2.36 0.45 -6.59
CA ARG A 183 3.72 0.40 -6.04
C ARG A 183 4.39 1.77 -6.05
N PHE A 184 4.20 2.60 -7.08
CA PHE A 184 4.76 3.96 -7.08
C PHE A 184 4.13 4.84 -6.00
N VAL A 185 2.80 4.82 -5.88
CA VAL A 185 2.07 5.59 -4.85
C VAL A 185 2.39 5.08 -3.46
N TRP A 186 2.44 3.75 -3.29
CA TRP A 186 2.78 3.08 -2.03
C TRP A 186 4.14 3.52 -1.52
N LYS A 187 5.17 3.48 -2.37
CA LYS A 187 6.53 3.94 -1.99
C LYS A 187 6.53 5.39 -1.51
N SER A 188 5.71 6.25 -2.10
CA SER A 188 5.63 7.67 -1.74
C SER A 188 4.85 7.88 -0.45
N ILE A 189 3.65 7.29 -0.30
CA ILE A 189 2.82 7.46 0.90
C ILE A 189 3.40 6.75 2.12
N PHE A 190 4.03 5.58 1.95
CA PHE A 190 4.64 4.81 3.05
C PHE A 190 5.80 5.58 3.71
N GLN A 191 6.50 6.44 2.95
CA GLN A 191 7.53 7.34 3.48
C GLN A 191 6.97 8.47 4.35
N LYS A 192 5.68 8.80 4.20
CA LYS A 192 5.00 9.83 5.01
C LYS A 192 4.48 9.31 6.34
N LEU A 193 4.44 7.99 6.52
CA LEU A 193 3.93 7.36 7.73
C LEU A 193 4.96 7.40 8.86
N ASN A 194 4.47 7.58 10.08
CA ASN A 194 5.30 7.46 11.28
C ASN A 194 5.53 5.97 11.65
N GLU A 195 6.46 5.72 12.57
CA GLU A 195 6.82 4.34 12.94
C GLU A 195 5.69 3.56 13.62
N SER A 196 4.75 4.23 14.30
CA SER A 196 3.59 3.56 14.88
C SER A 196 2.61 3.12 13.80
N GLU A 197 2.34 3.98 12.83
CA GLU A 197 1.48 3.68 11.67
C GLU A 197 2.06 2.55 10.82
N LYS A 198 3.37 2.55 10.58
CA LYS A 198 4.04 1.44 9.86
C LYS A 198 3.91 0.11 10.61
N ARG A 199 4.05 0.11 11.95
CA ARG A 199 3.87 -1.10 12.76
C ARG A 199 2.46 -1.67 12.64
N GLU A 200 1.43 -0.81 12.65
CA GLU A 200 0.06 -1.27 12.45
C GLU A 200 -0.17 -1.82 11.03
N LEU A 201 0.44 -1.23 10.01
CA LEU A 201 0.44 -1.81 8.66
C LEU A 201 1.14 -3.16 8.59
N PHE A 202 2.27 -3.34 9.27
CA PHE A 202 2.96 -4.63 9.33
C PHE A 202 2.12 -5.71 10.00
N LYS A 203 1.39 -5.37 11.08
CA LYS A 203 0.41 -6.29 11.68
C LYS A 203 -0.70 -6.64 10.69
N LEU A 204 -1.26 -5.65 10.00
CA LEU A 204 -2.33 -5.85 9.02
C LEU A 204 -1.91 -6.80 7.89
N VAL A 205 -0.73 -6.59 7.29
CA VAL A 205 -0.23 -7.48 6.22
C VAL A 205 0.15 -8.86 6.75
N SER A 206 0.66 -8.95 7.99
CA SER A 206 0.96 -10.24 8.62
C SER A 206 -0.32 -11.07 8.78
N GLU A 207 -1.38 -10.47 9.31
CA GLU A 207 -2.69 -11.11 9.41
C GLU A 207 -3.26 -11.55 8.05
N GLU A 208 -3.17 -10.69 7.01
CA GLU A 208 -3.63 -11.09 5.66
C GLU A 208 -2.85 -12.30 5.13
N LEU A 209 -1.52 -12.28 5.23
CA LEU A 209 -0.65 -13.33 4.66
C LEU A 209 -0.76 -14.68 5.39
N ARG A 210 -1.16 -14.68 6.68
CA ARG A 210 -1.45 -15.90 7.45
C ARG A 210 -2.58 -16.72 6.83
N PHE A 211 -3.57 -16.06 6.25
CA PHE A 211 -4.79 -16.72 5.77
C PHE A 211 -4.98 -16.63 4.25
N GLU A 212 -4.24 -15.79 3.55
CA GLU A 212 -4.40 -15.60 2.11
C GLU A 212 -3.98 -16.85 1.31
N ASP A 213 -4.83 -17.29 0.39
CA ASP A 213 -4.58 -18.48 -0.42
C ASP A 213 -4.24 -18.21 -1.88
N LEU A 214 -4.55 -17.01 -2.37
CA LEU A 214 -4.33 -16.63 -3.75
C LEU A 214 -2.90 -16.10 -3.96
N PRO A 215 -2.08 -16.74 -4.82
CA PRO A 215 -0.74 -16.25 -5.15
C PRO A 215 -0.73 -14.80 -5.66
N GLU A 216 -1.78 -14.40 -6.38
CA GLU A 216 -1.93 -13.04 -6.90
C GLU A 216 -1.93 -11.97 -5.79
N ILE A 217 -2.56 -12.26 -4.64
CA ILE A 217 -2.58 -11.31 -3.52
C ILE A 217 -1.23 -11.31 -2.79
N VAL A 218 -0.62 -12.48 -2.64
CA VAL A 218 0.72 -12.61 -2.04
C VAL A 218 1.77 -11.80 -2.80
N ILE A 219 1.81 -11.90 -4.13
CA ILE A 219 2.79 -11.13 -4.92
C ILE A 219 2.55 -9.61 -4.87
N LYS A 220 1.28 -9.17 -4.69
CA LYS A 220 0.98 -7.75 -4.49
C LYS A 220 1.60 -7.29 -3.17
N ASN A 221 1.54 -8.09 -2.12
CA ASN A 221 2.24 -7.81 -0.86
C ASN A 221 3.76 -7.77 -1.02
N PHE A 222 4.37 -8.67 -1.81
CA PHE A 222 5.79 -8.58 -2.14
C PHE A 222 6.12 -7.26 -2.84
N ALA A 223 5.28 -6.82 -3.79
CA ALA A 223 5.50 -5.59 -4.54
C ALA A 223 5.45 -4.33 -3.67
N LEU A 224 4.59 -4.32 -2.65
CA LEU A 224 4.40 -3.18 -1.74
C LEU A 224 5.44 -3.14 -0.61
N PHE A 225 5.87 -4.31 -0.11
CA PHE A 225 6.73 -4.41 1.07
C PHE A 225 8.13 -4.97 0.79
N ASP A 226 8.56 -5.09 -0.47
CA ASP A 226 9.88 -5.64 -0.85
C ASP A 226 11.05 -5.12 0.01
N ASN A 227 11.12 -3.82 0.26
CA ASN A 227 12.20 -3.17 1.01
C ASN A 227 12.11 -3.37 2.52
N THR A 228 10.94 -3.71 3.05
CA THR A 228 10.67 -3.87 4.49
C THR A 228 10.12 -5.25 4.80
N TRP A 229 10.38 -6.23 3.93
CA TRP A 229 9.77 -7.56 4.00
C TRP A 229 10.03 -8.20 5.36
N GLU A 230 11.28 -8.12 5.86
CA GLU A 230 11.74 -8.56 7.19
C GLU A 230 11.00 -7.96 8.40
N LYS A 231 10.14 -6.95 8.21
CA LYS A 231 9.33 -6.34 9.28
C LYS A 231 7.96 -7.00 9.44
N ILE A 232 7.57 -7.86 8.50
CA ILE A 232 6.35 -8.67 8.57
C ILE A 232 6.64 -9.89 9.45
N ASP A 233 5.65 -10.33 10.22
CA ASP A 233 5.79 -11.45 11.14
C ASP A 233 6.29 -12.71 10.41
N GLU A 234 7.22 -13.42 11.05
CA GLU A 234 7.97 -14.51 10.45
C GLU A 234 7.05 -15.63 9.91
N ASP A 235 6.08 -16.07 10.70
CA ASP A 235 5.13 -17.11 10.31
C ASP A 235 4.34 -16.75 9.04
N ALA A 236 3.92 -15.48 8.95
CA ALA A 236 3.22 -14.95 7.80
C ALA A 236 4.11 -14.90 6.55
N ARG A 237 5.38 -14.48 6.71
CA ARG A 237 6.37 -14.47 5.61
C ARG A 237 6.66 -15.88 5.11
N LEU A 238 6.99 -16.82 5.99
CA LEU A 238 7.33 -18.19 5.62
C LEU A 238 6.18 -18.85 4.84
N ARG A 239 4.94 -18.66 5.30
CA ARG A 239 3.75 -19.19 4.60
C ARG A 239 3.56 -18.56 3.22
N ALA A 240 3.67 -17.23 3.13
CA ALA A 240 3.52 -16.49 1.88
C ALA A 240 4.62 -16.85 0.86
N GLU A 241 5.87 -16.90 1.31
CA GLU A 241 7.03 -17.31 0.53
C GLU A 241 6.86 -18.74 0.01
N ASN A 242 6.59 -19.71 0.88
CA ASN A 242 6.41 -21.12 0.51
C ASN A 242 5.35 -21.29 -0.59
N LYS A 243 4.26 -20.50 -0.54
CA LYS A 243 3.21 -20.55 -1.57
C LYS A 243 3.76 -20.18 -2.96
N ILE A 244 4.60 -19.15 -3.05
CA ILE A 244 5.20 -18.73 -4.33
C ILE A 244 6.37 -19.63 -4.73
N ILE A 245 7.15 -20.12 -3.77
CA ILE A 245 8.26 -21.06 -3.99
C ILE A 245 7.77 -22.34 -4.68
N ASN A 246 6.63 -22.87 -4.26
CA ASN A 246 6.04 -24.07 -4.87
C ASN A 246 5.62 -23.88 -6.34
N LEU A 247 5.52 -22.64 -6.81
CA LEU A 247 5.20 -22.34 -8.22
C LEU A 247 6.42 -22.37 -9.14
N ILE A 248 7.64 -22.36 -8.58
CA ILE A 248 8.88 -22.34 -9.38
C ILE A 248 8.96 -23.56 -10.31
N THR A 249 8.58 -24.75 -9.84
CA THR A 249 8.65 -25.98 -10.65
C THR A 249 7.56 -26.08 -11.71
N LEU A 250 6.56 -25.19 -11.66
CA LEU A 250 5.49 -25.04 -12.65
C LEU A 250 5.76 -23.87 -13.61
N ALA A 251 6.83 -23.10 -13.36
CA ALA A 251 7.16 -21.92 -14.12
C ALA A 251 7.91 -22.26 -15.41
N GLU A 252 7.40 -21.76 -16.53
CA GLU A 252 7.97 -21.98 -17.85
C GLU A 252 8.06 -20.68 -18.63
N LYS A 253 9.10 -20.56 -19.46
CA LYS A 253 9.26 -19.50 -20.45
C LYS A 253 9.56 -20.13 -21.80
N ASN A 254 8.70 -19.89 -22.79
CA ASN A 254 8.92 -20.43 -24.14
C ASN A 254 9.94 -19.59 -24.94
N ILE A 255 10.29 -20.08 -26.12
CA ILE A 255 11.25 -19.42 -27.04
C ILE A 255 10.79 -18.03 -27.52
N TYR A 256 9.48 -17.77 -27.51
CA TYR A 256 8.89 -16.48 -27.88
C TYR A 256 8.84 -15.48 -26.72
N GLY A 257 9.30 -15.90 -25.53
CA GLY A 257 9.34 -15.06 -24.33
C GLY A 257 8.05 -15.03 -23.52
N GLN A 258 7.05 -15.83 -23.87
CA GLN A 258 5.83 -15.96 -23.07
C GLN A 258 6.12 -16.78 -21.81
N VAL A 259 5.58 -16.32 -20.68
CA VAL A 259 5.79 -16.93 -19.37
C VAL A 259 4.44 -17.45 -18.85
N THR A 260 4.44 -18.63 -18.23
CA THR A 260 3.23 -19.18 -17.58
C THR A 260 2.74 -18.28 -16.45
N LYS A 261 1.48 -18.44 -16.05
CA LYS A 261 0.88 -17.67 -14.94
C LYS A 261 1.68 -17.89 -13.64
N GLU A 262 2.04 -19.13 -13.37
CA GLU A 262 2.87 -19.57 -12.25
C GLU A 262 4.25 -18.92 -12.31
N GLY A 263 4.85 -18.87 -13.51
CA GLY A 263 6.12 -18.19 -13.73
C GLY A 263 6.06 -16.70 -13.45
N ILE A 264 5.01 -16.01 -13.89
CA ILE A 264 4.81 -14.58 -13.58
C ILE A 264 4.81 -14.39 -12.06
N PHE A 265 4.10 -15.23 -11.31
CA PHE A 265 4.07 -15.15 -9.85
C PHE A 265 5.44 -15.45 -9.23
N ALA A 266 6.12 -16.50 -9.67
CA ALA A 266 7.44 -16.88 -9.20
C ALA A 266 8.49 -15.78 -9.44
N THR A 267 8.38 -14.98 -10.52
CA THR A 267 9.32 -13.87 -10.75
C THR A 267 9.33 -12.83 -9.63
N TRP A 268 8.22 -12.65 -8.91
CA TRP A 268 8.14 -11.69 -7.80
C TRP A 268 8.97 -12.11 -6.60
N LEU A 269 9.25 -13.41 -6.43
CA LEU A 269 10.12 -13.90 -5.37
C LEU A 269 11.53 -13.29 -5.46
N THR A 270 11.97 -12.94 -6.67
CA THR A 270 13.29 -12.32 -6.89
C THR A 270 13.45 -10.98 -6.15
N SER A 271 12.37 -10.24 -5.85
CA SER A 271 12.48 -8.98 -5.11
C SER A 271 12.80 -9.16 -3.62
N ILE A 272 12.52 -10.35 -3.07
CA ILE A 272 12.68 -10.65 -1.65
C ILE A 272 13.68 -11.78 -1.36
N ILE A 273 14.16 -12.52 -2.36
CA ILE A 273 15.01 -13.71 -2.20
C ILE A 273 16.20 -13.52 -1.25
N THR A 274 16.86 -12.35 -1.27
CA THR A 274 18.00 -12.07 -0.36
C THR A 274 17.56 -11.94 1.09
N LYS A 275 16.30 -11.54 1.34
CA LYS A 275 15.67 -11.39 2.66
C LYS A 275 14.85 -12.61 3.09
N SER A 276 14.65 -13.59 2.20
CA SER A 276 13.92 -14.83 2.49
C SER A 276 14.69 -15.71 3.46
N GLU A 277 13.99 -16.39 4.35
CA GLU A 277 14.55 -17.43 5.23
C GLU A 277 14.48 -18.82 4.59
N LEU A 278 13.69 -18.99 3.53
CA LEU A 278 13.48 -20.25 2.80
C LEU A 278 14.41 -20.39 1.58
N LYS A 279 15.64 -19.87 1.67
CA LYS A 279 16.61 -19.91 0.56
C LYS A 279 16.96 -21.34 0.15
N ASP A 280 16.98 -22.26 1.09
CA ASP A 280 17.13 -23.70 0.88
C ASP A 280 16.00 -24.27 0.02
N SER A 281 14.75 -23.98 0.36
CA SER A 281 13.58 -24.40 -0.39
C SER A 281 13.56 -23.80 -1.79
N ILE A 282 14.01 -22.54 -1.92
CA ILE A 282 14.17 -21.88 -3.24
C ILE A 282 15.24 -22.59 -4.05
N ALA A 283 16.42 -22.82 -3.48
CA ALA A 283 17.54 -23.47 -4.16
C ALA A 283 17.15 -24.84 -4.69
N LEU A 284 16.46 -25.65 -3.87
CA LEU A 284 15.96 -26.98 -4.26
C LEU A 284 14.97 -26.91 -5.42
N LYS A 285 14.02 -25.96 -5.42
CA LYS A 285 13.04 -25.83 -6.51
C LYS A 285 13.64 -25.29 -7.81
N VAL A 286 14.66 -24.45 -7.68
CA VAL A 286 15.48 -23.95 -8.80
C VAL A 286 16.31 -25.09 -9.40
N GLU A 287 16.97 -25.90 -8.57
CA GLU A 287 17.72 -27.10 -8.97
C GLU A 287 16.79 -28.11 -9.68
N GLU A 288 15.64 -28.44 -9.09
CA GLU A 288 14.64 -29.34 -9.67
C GLU A 288 14.22 -28.90 -11.09
N SER A 289 14.06 -27.59 -11.30
CA SER A 289 13.67 -27.03 -12.59
C SER A 289 14.81 -27.03 -13.61
N LEU A 290 16.05 -26.81 -13.17
CA LEU A 290 17.24 -26.89 -14.03
C LEU A 290 17.53 -28.33 -14.48
N LEU A 291 17.39 -29.31 -13.59
CA LEU A 291 17.59 -30.74 -13.91
C LEU A 291 16.40 -31.35 -14.68
N SER A 292 15.32 -30.60 -14.87
CA SER A 292 14.18 -31.08 -15.65
C SER A 292 14.55 -31.17 -17.14
N ARG A 293 13.99 -32.17 -17.84
CA ARG A 293 14.13 -32.30 -19.31
C ARG A 293 13.35 -31.25 -20.11
N ASN A 294 12.70 -30.30 -19.44
CA ASN A 294 11.88 -29.28 -20.08
C ASN A 294 12.71 -27.99 -20.25
N GLU A 295 13.10 -27.70 -21.50
CA GLU A 295 13.87 -26.50 -21.82
C GLU A 295 13.16 -25.20 -21.44
N ASN A 296 11.82 -25.15 -21.41
CA ASN A 296 11.08 -23.95 -21.02
C ASN A 296 11.23 -23.66 -19.52
N LYS A 297 11.30 -24.70 -18.68
CA LYS A 297 11.58 -24.56 -17.24
C LYS A 297 13.01 -24.08 -17.01
N GLN A 298 13.97 -24.72 -17.66
CA GLN A 298 15.37 -24.28 -17.63
C GLN A 298 15.50 -22.82 -18.08
N ARG A 299 14.85 -22.43 -19.18
CA ARG A 299 14.88 -21.06 -19.73
C ARG A 299 14.30 -20.05 -18.76
N PHE A 300 13.22 -20.41 -18.07
CA PHE A 300 12.64 -19.57 -17.03
C PHE A 300 13.64 -19.32 -15.89
N ILE A 301 14.24 -20.38 -15.35
CA ILE A 301 15.21 -20.26 -14.25
C ILE A 301 16.41 -19.40 -14.65
N LEU A 302 17.04 -19.70 -15.78
CA LEU A 302 18.24 -19.00 -16.22
C LEU A 302 17.97 -17.50 -16.45
N GLU A 303 16.79 -17.14 -16.95
CA GLU A 303 16.44 -15.73 -17.17
C GLU A 303 16.16 -14.97 -15.87
N TYR A 304 15.33 -15.54 -14.98
CA TYR A 304 14.79 -14.80 -13.83
C TYR A 304 15.56 -15.04 -12.53
N PHE A 305 16.06 -16.26 -12.33
CA PHE A 305 16.81 -16.68 -11.14
C PHE A 305 18.32 -16.70 -11.36
N GLY A 306 18.79 -16.63 -12.60
CA GLY A 306 20.21 -16.71 -12.98
C GLY A 306 21.15 -15.82 -12.15
N ARG A 307 20.74 -14.59 -11.80
CA ARG A 307 21.55 -13.67 -10.99
C ARG A 307 21.69 -14.06 -9.51
N TYR A 308 20.86 -14.99 -9.03
CA TYR A 308 20.82 -15.44 -7.65
C TYR A 308 21.41 -16.84 -7.46
N LEU A 309 21.73 -17.56 -8.55
CA LEU A 309 22.25 -18.93 -8.46
C LEU A 309 23.46 -19.01 -7.54
N LYS A 310 24.43 -18.09 -7.68
CA LYS A 310 25.60 -18.01 -6.79
C LYS A 310 25.24 -17.81 -5.31
N THR A 311 24.18 -17.06 -5.02
CA THR A 311 23.70 -16.86 -3.63
C THR A 311 22.94 -18.07 -3.11
N LEU A 312 22.27 -18.81 -3.99
CA LEU A 312 21.52 -20.01 -3.64
C LEU A 312 22.39 -21.28 -3.56
N ASP A 313 23.57 -21.25 -4.18
CA ASP A 313 24.48 -22.39 -4.32
C ASP A 313 24.88 -22.99 -2.97
N GLU A 314 25.09 -22.16 -1.95
CA GLU A 314 25.46 -22.60 -0.59
C GLU A 314 24.40 -23.47 0.10
N PHE A 315 23.17 -23.47 -0.41
CA PHE A 315 22.06 -24.25 0.15
C PHE A 315 21.81 -25.57 -0.56
N LEU A 316 22.54 -25.87 -1.64
CA LEU A 316 22.49 -27.17 -2.28
C LEU A 316 23.32 -28.20 -1.49
N ILE A 317 22.79 -29.41 -1.34
CA ILE A 317 23.40 -30.45 -0.48
C ILE A 317 24.32 -31.38 -1.26
N ILE A 318 23.93 -31.74 -2.49
CA ILE A 318 24.56 -32.83 -3.26
C ILE A 318 25.45 -32.29 -4.38
N SER A 319 25.11 -31.13 -4.94
CA SER A 319 25.80 -30.54 -6.08
C SER A 319 25.87 -29.03 -5.96
N SER A 320 26.66 -28.38 -6.81
CA SER A 320 26.56 -26.94 -7.07
C SER A 320 25.90 -26.67 -8.43
N PHE A 321 25.37 -25.47 -8.63
CA PHE A 321 24.89 -25.03 -9.95
C PHE A 321 26.01 -25.06 -11.00
N ASP A 322 27.26 -24.78 -10.60
CA ASP A 322 28.43 -24.90 -11.48
C ASP A 322 28.60 -26.36 -11.95
N GLU A 323 28.47 -27.34 -11.05
CA GLU A 323 28.54 -28.78 -11.39
C GLU A 323 27.38 -29.22 -12.29
N ILE A 324 26.15 -28.79 -11.98
CA ILE A 324 24.96 -29.04 -12.82
C ILE A 324 25.21 -28.51 -14.23
N PHE A 325 25.73 -27.30 -14.36
CA PHE A 325 26.01 -26.69 -15.65
C PHE A 325 27.10 -27.43 -16.43
N ILE A 326 28.15 -27.91 -15.76
CA ILE A 326 29.18 -28.72 -16.40
C ILE A 326 28.58 -30.01 -16.98
N ASP A 327 27.72 -30.70 -16.22
CA ASP A 327 27.08 -31.94 -16.67
C ASP A 327 26.12 -31.69 -17.84
N GLU A 328 25.25 -30.69 -17.72
CA GLU A 328 24.29 -30.34 -18.77
C GLU A 328 24.98 -29.93 -20.08
N ILE A 329 26.10 -29.20 -20.01
CA ILE A 329 26.90 -28.85 -21.20
C ILE A 329 27.52 -30.09 -21.84
N LYS A 330 28.04 -31.02 -21.04
CA LYS A 330 28.57 -32.30 -21.54
C LYS A 330 27.46 -33.14 -22.20
N ASN A 331 26.23 -33.03 -21.70
CA ASN A 331 25.03 -33.64 -22.27
C ASN A 331 24.44 -32.86 -23.46
N GLY A 332 25.11 -31.80 -23.92
CA GLY A 332 24.74 -31.07 -25.14
C GLY A 332 23.66 -30.01 -24.96
N ASN A 333 23.37 -29.59 -23.72
CA ASN A 333 22.39 -28.54 -23.43
C ASN A 333 22.88 -27.16 -23.89
N LYS A 334 22.37 -26.72 -25.04
CA LYS A 334 22.72 -25.42 -25.63
C LYS A 334 22.26 -24.23 -24.83
N LEU A 335 21.14 -24.34 -24.13
CA LEU A 335 20.57 -23.22 -23.38
C LEU A 335 21.51 -22.80 -22.24
N ILE A 336 22.06 -23.78 -21.50
CA ILE A 336 23.02 -23.53 -20.43
C ILE A 336 24.37 -23.05 -21.01
N TYR A 337 24.82 -23.64 -22.12
CA TYR A 337 26.02 -23.19 -22.83
C TYR A 337 25.92 -21.69 -23.22
N ASP A 338 24.81 -21.27 -23.82
CA ASP A 338 24.57 -19.89 -24.22
C ASP A 338 24.47 -18.96 -23.00
N PHE A 339 23.82 -19.42 -21.92
CA PHE A 339 23.70 -18.66 -20.68
C PHE A 339 25.06 -18.35 -20.06
N ILE A 340 25.95 -19.34 -19.94
CA ILE A 340 27.30 -19.14 -19.39
C ILE A 340 28.08 -18.15 -20.26
N ASN A 341 28.07 -18.35 -21.58
CA ASN A 341 28.80 -17.46 -22.50
C ASN A 341 28.30 -16.02 -22.49
N LYS A 342 27.02 -15.80 -22.19
CA LYS A 342 26.40 -14.47 -22.15
C LYS A 342 26.54 -13.77 -20.79
N ARG A 343 26.49 -14.53 -19.69
CA ARG A 343 26.33 -13.96 -18.33
C ARG A 343 27.58 -14.04 -17.47
N TYR A 344 28.48 -14.99 -17.73
CA TYR A 344 29.68 -15.19 -16.92
C TYR A 344 30.84 -14.33 -17.46
N SER A 345 31.65 -13.80 -16.54
CA SER A 345 32.89 -13.09 -16.90
C SER A 345 33.91 -14.04 -17.53
N ASN A 346 35.01 -13.51 -18.09
CA ASN A 346 36.07 -14.37 -18.61
C ASN A 346 36.74 -15.20 -17.50
N GLU A 347 36.95 -14.61 -16.32
CA GLU A 347 37.50 -15.33 -15.15
C GLU A 347 36.55 -16.43 -14.65
N ASP A 348 35.25 -16.12 -14.49
CA ASP A 348 34.29 -17.11 -14.00
C ASP A 348 34.11 -18.27 -14.99
N ARG A 349 34.38 -18.04 -16.28
CA ARG A 349 34.32 -19.07 -17.33
C ARG A 349 35.47 -20.08 -17.28
N ASP A 350 36.56 -19.79 -16.57
CA ASP A 350 37.69 -20.73 -16.51
C ASP A 350 37.30 -22.09 -15.92
N LYS A 351 36.35 -22.09 -14.97
CA LYS A 351 35.76 -23.32 -14.40
C LYS A 351 35.05 -24.21 -15.43
N PHE A 352 34.55 -23.62 -16.51
CA PHE A 352 33.80 -24.30 -17.58
C PHE A 352 34.63 -24.52 -18.84
N LYS A 353 35.91 -24.12 -18.86
CA LYS A 353 36.72 -24.05 -20.08
C LYS A 353 36.78 -25.37 -20.85
N GLU A 354 36.92 -26.49 -20.14
CA GLU A 354 36.99 -27.82 -20.74
C GLU A 354 35.67 -28.21 -21.43
N CYS A 355 34.54 -28.09 -20.74
CA CYS A 355 33.23 -28.46 -21.29
C CYS A 355 32.77 -27.49 -22.38
N LEU A 356 33.08 -26.19 -22.26
CA LEU A 356 32.77 -25.20 -23.29
C LEU A 356 33.55 -25.47 -24.59
N SER A 357 34.83 -25.84 -24.49
CA SER A 357 35.67 -26.11 -25.68
C SER A 357 35.29 -27.39 -26.43
N SER A 358 34.68 -28.36 -25.73
CA SER A 358 34.28 -29.66 -26.28
C SER A 358 32.78 -29.76 -26.58
N PHE A 359 32.04 -28.65 -26.45
CA PHE A 359 30.59 -28.62 -26.58
C PHE A 359 30.12 -29.09 -27.97
N LYS A 360 29.13 -29.98 -27.96
CA LYS A 360 28.35 -30.40 -29.13
C LYS A 360 26.88 -30.38 -28.77
N GLU A 361 26.09 -29.59 -29.49
CA GLU A 361 24.64 -29.53 -29.30
C GLU A 361 24.03 -30.92 -29.56
N ILE A 362 23.38 -31.48 -28.54
CA ILE A 362 22.59 -32.71 -28.66
C ILE A 362 21.13 -32.27 -28.66
N LYS A 363 20.52 -32.22 -29.85
CA LYS A 363 19.07 -32.03 -29.95
C LYS A 363 18.39 -33.28 -29.42
N LEU A 364 17.78 -33.17 -28.24
CA LEU A 364 16.79 -34.16 -27.80
C LEU A 364 15.71 -34.21 -28.90
N LYS A 365 15.46 -35.39 -29.47
CA LYS A 365 14.32 -35.58 -30.36
C LYS A 365 13.08 -35.22 -29.56
N ASN A 366 12.41 -34.12 -29.91
CA ASN A 366 11.12 -33.77 -29.35
C ASN A 366 10.19 -34.97 -29.56
N SER A 367 9.66 -35.55 -28.49
CA SER A 367 8.55 -36.50 -28.54
C SER A 367 7.21 -35.77 -28.79
N GLU A 368 7.23 -34.72 -29.61
CA GLU A 368 6.07 -33.89 -29.98
C GLU A 368 6.00 -33.67 -31.51
N GLU A 369 6.53 -34.62 -32.30
CA GLU A 369 6.33 -34.65 -33.76
C GLU A 369 5.26 -35.65 -34.23
N ASP A 370 4.53 -36.31 -33.32
CA ASP A 370 3.55 -37.35 -33.70
C ASP A 370 2.06 -36.97 -33.52
N ASP A 371 1.71 -35.70 -33.28
CA ASP A 371 0.30 -35.26 -33.29
C ASP A 371 0.08 -34.05 -34.22
N LEU A 372 0.27 -34.29 -35.52
CA LEU A 372 -0.63 -33.77 -36.56
C LEU A 372 -0.73 -34.86 -37.64
N PRO A 373 -1.93 -35.41 -37.89
CA PRO A 373 -2.79 -34.74 -38.86
C PRO A 373 -4.30 -34.74 -38.51
N PHE A 374 -4.93 -33.61 -38.90
CA PHE A 374 -6.32 -33.34 -39.32
C PHE A 374 -7.03 -32.23 -38.54
#